data_AF-A0A857DBZ3-F1
#
_entry.id   AF-A0A857DBZ3-F1
#
_cell.length_a   1.000
_cell.length_b   1.000
_cell.length_c   1.000
_cell.angle_alpha   90.00
_cell.angle_beta   90.00
_cell.angle_gamma   90.00
#
_symmetry.space_group_name_H-M   'P 1'
#
loop_
_entity.id
_entity.type
_entity.pdbx_description
1 polymer ?
#
loop_
_entity_poly.entity_id
_entity_poly.type
_entity_poly.pdbx_seq_one_letter_code
_entity_poly.pdbx_strand_id
1 'polypeptide(L)'
;MIIQLLLSIIVFFLSAFGTLFWLSIPLVIQVIIDKVIIQNSPEALNILGVFLIVTTLFASASEIGLAALTAAIVGNGLARNLFLKVAVTLPKVLAMLSLMAIYSPQLAFASTGLTALACGTYYLLKRSRLVAECSSEPLPLSFRLPLTLIVLFLFWYGASLVLAVQLSLGQLIAFIILSIQFVAFLLDLLQKSYSAT
;
A
#
# COMPACT_ATOMS: atom_id res chain seq x y z
N MET A 1 -10.99 -15.82 -27.60
CA MET A 1 -11.56 -15.80 -26.23
C MET A 1 -10.69 -16.55 -25.22
N ILE A 2 -10.39 -17.83 -25.43
CA ILE A 2 -9.59 -18.67 -24.50
C ILE A 2 -8.17 -18.12 -24.26
N ILE A 3 -7.48 -17.68 -25.32
CA ILE A 3 -6.10 -17.15 -25.21
C ILE A 3 -6.05 -15.87 -24.36
N GLN A 4 -7.02 -14.96 -24.51
CA GLN A 4 -7.06 -13.75 -23.67
C GLN A 4 -7.35 -14.07 -22.20
N LEU A 5 -8.23 -15.04 -21.93
CA LEU A 5 -8.51 -15.48 -20.57
C LEU A 5 -7.26 -16.06 -19.90
N LEU A 6 -6.52 -16.93 -20.61
CA LEU A 6 -5.27 -17.51 -20.11
C LEU A 6 -4.23 -16.44 -19.79
N LEU A 7 -4.10 -15.45 -20.65
CA LEU A 7 -3.10 -14.40 -20.55
C LEU A 7 -3.42 -13.41 -19.41
N SER A 8 -4.70 -13.13 -19.19
CA SER A 8 -5.21 -12.40 -18.02
C SER A 8 -4.89 -13.12 -16.71
N ILE A 9 -5.06 -14.44 -16.65
CA ILE A 9 -4.72 -15.25 -15.48
C ILE A 9 -3.21 -15.16 -15.20
N ILE A 10 -2.37 -15.25 -16.23
CA ILE A 10 -0.91 -15.11 -16.11
C ILE A 10 -0.54 -13.76 -15.50
N VAL A 11 -1.06 -12.64 -16.03
CA VAL A 11 -0.81 -11.28 -15.51
C VAL A 11 -1.24 -11.17 -14.05
N PHE A 12 -2.37 -11.77 -13.66
CA PHE A 12 -2.82 -11.80 -12.27
C PHE A 12 -1.85 -12.56 -11.36
N PHE A 13 -1.36 -13.72 -11.77
CA PHE A 13 -0.36 -14.47 -10.98
C PHE A 13 0.99 -13.74 -10.89
N LEU A 14 1.45 -13.11 -11.97
CA LEU A 14 2.65 -12.28 -11.97
C LEU A 14 2.52 -11.06 -11.03
N SER A 15 1.35 -10.43 -10.99
CA SER A 15 1.01 -9.38 -10.02
C SER A 15 1.10 -9.86 -8.57
N ALA A 16 0.48 -11.01 -8.27
CA ALA A 16 0.51 -11.59 -6.94
C ALA A 16 1.95 -11.95 -6.52
N PHE A 17 2.77 -12.44 -7.44
CA PHE A 17 4.18 -12.70 -7.20
C PHE A 17 4.98 -11.40 -6.91
N GLY A 18 4.80 -10.37 -7.73
CA GLY A 18 5.45 -9.06 -7.50
C GLY A 18 5.09 -8.43 -6.16
N THR A 19 3.88 -8.69 -5.67
CA THR A 19 3.40 -8.23 -4.36
C THR A 19 4.27 -8.72 -3.20
N LEU A 20 4.85 -9.93 -3.30
CA LEU A 20 5.70 -10.48 -2.25
C LEU A 20 6.97 -9.63 -2.02
N PHE A 21 7.61 -9.18 -3.10
CA PHE A 21 8.79 -8.31 -3.02
C PHE A 21 8.43 -6.93 -2.48
N TRP A 22 7.26 -6.44 -2.87
CA TRP A 22 6.78 -5.15 -2.41
C TRP A 22 6.51 -5.15 -0.89
N LEU A 23 5.91 -6.23 -0.38
CA LEU A 23 5.69 -6.45 1.05
C LEU A 23 6.96 -6.75 1.83
N SER A 24 8.04 -7.16 1.17
CA SER A 24 9.33 -7.35 1.83
C SER A 24 9.81 -6.09 2.54
N ILE A 25 9.49 -4.90 2.02
CA ILE A 25 9.92 -3.62 2.60
C ILE A 25 9.44 -3.46 4.05
N PRO A 26 8.13 -3.42 4.37
CA PRO A 26 7.68 -3.31 5.76
C PRO A 26 8.11 -4.50 6.61
N LEU A 27 8.13 -5.73 6.06
CA LEU A 27 8.50 -6.93 6.81
C LEU A 27 9.97 -6.93 7.25
N VAL A 28 10.89 -6.57 6.35
CA VAL A 28 12.33 -6.51 6.66
C VAL A 28 12.62 -5.35 7.60
N ILE A 29 11.94 -4.20 7.44
CA ILE A 29 12.07 -3.08 8.37
C ILE A 29 11.66 -3.49 9.79
N GLN A 30 10.56 -4.23 9.96
CA GLN A 30 10.20 -4.81 11.26
C GLN A 30 11.35 -5.67 11.82
N VAL A 31 11.88 -6.60 11.02
CA VAL A 31 12.95 -7.49 11.48
C VAL A 31 14.20 -6.71 11.86
N ILE A 32 14.57 -5.68 11.10
CA ILE A 32 15.69 -4.79 11.44
C ILE A 32 15.44 -4.12 12.80
N ILE A 33 14.24 -3.61 13.04
CA ILE A 33 13.92 -2.97 14.32
C ILE A 33 13.99 -4.00 15.46
N ASP A 34 13.29 -5.13 15.36
CA ASP A 34 13.17 -6.07 16.46
C ASP A 34 14.44 -6.89 16.71
N LYS A 35 15.21 -7.20 15.66
CA LYS A 35 16.43 -8.02 15.75
C LYS A 35 17.69 -7.16 15.79
N VAL A 36 17.85 -6.20 14.90
CA VAL A 36 19.09 -5.41 14.86
C VAL A 36 19.09 -4.37 15.97
N ILE A 37 18.03 -3.56 16.08
CA ILE A 37 18.01 -2.41 17.00
C ILE A 37 17.73 -2.86 18.43
N ILE A 38 16.65 -3.62 18.66
CA ILE A 38 16.23 -3.99 20.02
C ILE A 38 17.10 -5.11 20.60
N GLN A 39 17.43 -6.13 19.82
CA GLN A 39 18.27 -7.25 20.26
C GLN A 39 19.76 -7.02 20.03
N ASN A 40 20.15 -5.83 19.53
CA ASN A 40 21.53 -5.41 19.34
C ASN A 40 22.37 -6.42 18.52
N SER A 41 21.87 -6.82 17.35
CA SER A 41 22.54 -7.77 16.43
C SER A 41 23.04 -7.08 15.15
N PRO A 42 24.17 -6.35 15.20
CA PRO A 42 24.65 -5.56 14.06
C PRO A 42 25.08 -6.41 12.87
N GLU A 43 25.47 -7.67 13.09
CA GLU A 43 25.83 -8.60 12.01
C GLU A 43 24.67 -8.87 11.05
N ALA A 44 23.44 -8.94 11.57
CA ALA A 44 22.24 -9.14 10.77
C ALA A 44 21.91 -7.91 9.90
N LEU A 45 22.37 -6.71 10.27
CA LEU A 45 22.05 -5.48 9.55
C LEU A 45 22.56 -5.49 8.12
N ASN A 46 23.79 -5.95 7.89
CA ASN A 46 24.38 -5.93 6.56
C ASN A 46 23.63 -6.89 5.63
N ILE A 47 23.30 -8.08 6.12
CA ILE A 47 22.55 -9.09 5.37
C ILE A 47 21.13 -8.57 5.07
N LEU A 48 20.42 -8.07 6.08
CA LEU A 48 19.06 -7.55 5.92
C LEU A 48 19.01 -6.28 5.07
N GLY A 49 20.02 -5.42 5.18
CA GLY A 49 20.15 -4.19 4.39
C GLY A 49 20.38 -4.49 2.91
N VAL A 50 21.33 -5.36 2.59
CA VAL A 50 21.53 -5.83 1.20
C VAL A 50 20.29 -6.53 0.67
N PHE A 51 19.64 -7.37 1.49
CA PHE A 51 18.39 -8.02 1.12
C PHE A 51 17.30 -7.01 0.77
N LEU A 52 17.14 -5.92 1.55
CA LEU A 52 16.16 -4.87 1.28
C LEU A 52 16.46 -4.13 -0.04
N ILE A 53 17.72 -3.82 -0.32
CA ILE A 53 18.13 -3.19 -1.59
C ILE A 53 17.79 -4.12 -2.78
N VAL A 54 18.08 -5.42 -2.65
CA VAL A 54 17.76 -6.39 -3.69
C VAL A 54 16.25 -6.51 -3.88
N THR A 55 15.47 -6.72 -2.81
CA THR A 55 14.01 -6.90 -2.94
C THR A 55 13.29 -5.66 -3.44
N THR A 56 13.78 -4.46 -3.12
CA THR A 56 13.23 -3.20 -3.67
C THR A 56 13.49 -3.08 -5.17
N LEU A 57 14.71 -3.38 -5.63
CA LEU A 57 15.02 -3.43 -7.06
C LEU A 57 14.12 -4.43 -7.80
N PHE A 58 13.95 -5.63 -7.24
CA PHE A 58 13.06 -6.65 -7.81
C PHE A 58 11.59 -6.22 -7.79
N ALA A 59 11.12 -5.58 -6.71
CA ALA A 59 9.76 -5.08 -6.63
C ALA A 59 9.47 -4.06 -7.74
N SER A 60 10.35 -3.07 -7.92
CA SER A 60 10.21 -2.07 -8.97
C SER A 60 10.32 -2.68 -10.37
N ALA A 61 11.29 -3.57 -10.60
CA ALA A 61 11.43 -4.27 -11.88
C ALA A 61 10.19 -5.11 -12.22
N SER A 62 9.63 -5.81 -11.24
CA SER A 62 8.41 -6.60 -11.39
C SER A 62 7.20 -5.73 -11.75
N GLU A 63 7.05 -4.56 -11.14
CA GLU A 63 5.95 -3.64 -11.45
C GLU A 63 6.05 -3.06 -12.86
N ILE A 64 7.24 -2.65 -13.28
CA ILE A 64 7.50 -2.13 -14.62
C ILE A 64 7.27 -3.22 -15.67
N GLY A 65 7.81 -4.42 -15.43
CA GLY A 65 7.65 -5.57 -16.32
C GLY A 65 6.18 -5.95 -16.52
N LEU A 66 5.40 -5.94 -15.43
CA LEU A 66 3.97 -6.24 -15.47
C LEU A 66 3.16 -5.19 -16.25
N ALA A 67 3.51 -3.90 -16.10
CA ALA A 67 2.91 -2.83 -16.87
C ALA A 67 3.21 -2.99 -18.38
N ALA A 68 4.47 -3.27 -18.74
CA ALA A 68 4.89 -3.48 -20.12
C ALA A 68 4.22 -4.71 -20.75
N LEU A 69 4.18 -5.83 -20.02
CA LEU A 69 3.55 -7.07 -20.46
C LEU A 69 2.06 -6.85 -20.76
N THR A 70 1.34 -6.18 -19.86
CA THR A 70 -0.10 -5.95 -20.07
C THR A 70 -0.37 -4.93 -21.19
N ALA A 71 0.54 -4.00 -21.44
CA ALA A 71 0.48 -3.10 -22.60
C ALA A 71 0.58 -3.86 -23.93
N ALA A 72 1.44 -4.89 -23.99
CA ALA A 72 1.62 -5.73 -25.18
C ALA A 72 0.42 -6.68 -25.43
N ILE A 73 -0.25 -7.12 -24.36
CA ILE A 73 -1.32 -8.13 -24.43
C ILE A 73 -2.67 -7.53 -24.85
N VAL A 74 -3.04 -6.37 -24.32
CA VAL A 74 -4.40 -5.85 -24.47
C VAL A 74 -4.44 -4.72 -25.49
N GLY A 75 -4.94 -5.04 -26.69
CA GLY A 75 -5.09 -4.07 -27.79
C GLY A 75 -6.22 -3.05 -27.61
N ASN A 76 -7.20 -3.32 -26.73
CA ASN A 76 -8.30 -2.40 -26.46
C ASN A 76 -7.99 -1.52 -25.23
N GLY A 77 -7.84 -0.20 -25.44
CA GLY A 77 -7.29 0.72 -24.44
C GLY A 77 -8.09 0.78 -23.12
N LEU A 78 -9.42 0.69 -23.17
CA LEU A 78 -10.27 0.84 -21.99
C LEU A 78 -10.30 -0.42 -21.11
N ALA A 79 -10.45 -1.60 -21.73
CA ALA A 79 -10.37 -2.89 -21.04
C ALA A 79 -8.96 -3.14 -20.47
N ARG A 80 -7.92 -2.70 -21.17
CA ARG A 80 -6.53 -2.75 -20.69
C ARG A 80 -6.35 -2.00 -19.39
N ASN A 81 -6.81 -0.75 -19.34
CA ASN A 81 -6.59 0.13 -18.20
C ASN A 81 -7.35 -0.33 -16.96
N LEU A 82 -8.59 -0.81 -17.12
CA LEU A 82 -9.37 -1.41 -16.03
C LEU A 82 -8.76 -2.73 -15.56
N PHE A 83 -8.37 -3.62 -16.48
CA PHE A 83 -7.81 -4.91 -16.14
C PHE A 83 -6.45 -4.77 -15.43
N LEU A 84 -5.55 -3.93 -15.94
CA LEU A 84 -4.30 -3.57 -15.27
C LEU A 84 -4.55 -3.05 -13.86
N LYS A 85 -5.48 -2.11 -13.74
CA LYS A 85 -5.72 -1.42 -12.49
C LYS A 85 -6.36 -2.33 -11.46
N VAL A 86 -7.10 -3.38 -11.83
CA VAL A 86 -7.66 -4.34 -10.87
C VAL A 86 -6.67 -5.48 -10.61
N ALA A 87 -6.10 -6.10 -11.66
CA ALA A 87 -5.25 -7.27 -11.52
C ALA A 87 -3.93 -6.98 -10.78
N VAL A 88 -3.35 -5.79 -10.96
CA VAL A 88 -2.10 -5.39 -10.29
C VAL A 88 -2.33 -4.93 -8.84
N THR A 89 -3.48 -4.32 -8.62
CA THR A 89 -3.87 -3.69 -7.36
C THR A 89 -4.42 -4.66 -6.34
N LEU A 90 -5.33 -5.53 -6.80
CA LEU A 90 -6.15 -6.34 -5.91
C LEU A 90 -5.27 -7.24 -5.03
N PRO A 91 -4.24 -7.91 -5.57
CA PRO A 91 -3.34 -8.72 -4.75
C PRO A 91 -2.59 -7.90 -3.70
N LYS A 92 -2.13 -6.69 -4.04
CA LYS A 92 -1.44 -5.79 -3.10
C LYS A 92 -2.35 -5.37 -1.95
N VAL A 93 -3.56 -4.91 -2.28
CA VAL A 93 -4.54 -4.48 -1.27
C VAL A 93 -4.95 -5.63 -0.36
N LEU A 94 -5.26 -6.79 -0.95
CA LEU A 94 -5.62 -7.98 -0.18
C LEU A 94 -4.48 -8.38 0.75
N ALA A 95 -3.25 -8.46 0.24
CA ALA A 95 -2.12 -8.88 1.04
C ALA A 95 -1.77 -7.86 2.14
N MET A 96 -1.90 -6.55 1.88
CA MET A 96 -1.79 -5.51 2.92
C MET A 96 -2.84 -5.69 4.02
N LEU A 97 -4.12 -5.81 3.65
CA LEU A 97 -5.21 -5.98 4.62
C LEU A 97 -5.07 -7.28 5.41
N SER A 98 -4.64 -8.36 4.76
CA SER A 98 -4.33 -9.62 5.42
C SER A 98 -3.20 -9.47 6.43
N LEU A 99 -2.08 -8.83 6.07
CA LEU A 99 -0.96 -8.62 7.01
C LEU A 99 -1.35 -7.70 8.17
N MET A 100 -2.09 -6.63 7.90
CA MET A 100 -2.59 -5.74 8.94
C MET A 100 -3.48 -6.49 9.93
N ALA A 101 -4.38 -7.35 9.44
CA ALA A 101 -5.23 -8.19 10.28
C ALA A 101 -4.43 -9.23 11.09
N ILE A 102 -3.35 -9.78 10.52
CA ILE A 102 -2.45 -10.72 11.21
C ILE A 102 -1.69 -10.04 12.35
N TYR A 103 -1.18 -8.82 12.14
CA TYR A 103 -0.45 -8.09 13.19
C TYR A 103 -1.34 -7.71 14.37
N SER A 104 -2.48 -7.07 14.11
CA SER A 104 -3.48 -6.83 15.13
C SER A 104 -4.83 -6.48 14.49
N PRO A 105 -5.88 -7.29 14.71
CA PRO A 105 -7.17 -7.08 14.06
C PRO A 105 -7.86 -5.78 14.52
N GLN A 106 -7.64 -5.39 15.77
CA GLN A 106 -8.19 -4.15 16.35
C GLN A 106 -7.60 -2.91 15.66
N LEU A 107 -6.29 -2.88 15.47
CA LEU A 107 -5.58 -1.78 14.81
C LEU A 107 -5.94 -1.71 13.33
N ALA A 108 -6.04 -2.87 12.65
CA ALA A 108 -6.45 -2.99 11.26
C ALA A 108 -7.86 -2.43 11.00
N PHE A 109 -8.81 -2.76 11.88
CA PHE A 109 -10.16 -2.21 11.76
C PHE A 109 -10.17 -0.70 11.95
N ALA A 110 -9.43 -0.18 12.95
CA ALA A 110 -9.33 1.24 13.21
C ALA A 110 -8.67 2.01 12.05
N SER A 111 -7.55 1.53 11.51
CA SER A 111 -6.85 2.18 10.38
C SER A 111 -7.70 2.20 9.11
N THR A 112 -8.35 1.08 8.80
CA THR A 112 -9.17 0.95 7.60
C THR A 112 -10.42 1.82 7.70
N GLY A 113 -11.05 1.87 8.88
CA GLY A 113 -12.19 2.75 9.16
C GLY A 113 -11.82 4.23 9.06
N LEU A 114 -10.71 4.65 9.66
CA LEU A 114 -10.23 6.02 9.53
C LEU A 114 -9.85 6.38 8.09
N THR A 115 -9.24 5.45 7.36
CA THR A 115 -8.91 5.64 5.94
C THR A 115 -10.17 5.79 5.09
N ALA A 116 -11.21 5.01 5.36
CA ALA A 116 -12.51 5.13 4.71
C ALA A 116 -13.18 6.47 5.00
N LEU A 117 -13.08 6.98 6.24
CA LEU A 117 -13.56 8.31 6.60
C LEU A 117 -12.78 9.42 5.89
N ALA A 118 -11.44 9.34 5.84
CA ALA A 118 -10.59 10.31 5.13
C ALA A 118 -10.86 10.32 3.61
N CYS A 119 -11.09 9.15 3.03
CA CYS A 119 -11.53 8.97 1.65
C CYS A 119 -12.95 9.56 1.44
N GLY A 120 -13.86 9.34 2.38
CA GLY A 120 -15.23 9.87 2.35
C GLY A 120 -15.27 11.40 2.44
N THR A 121 -14.48 12.00 3.33
CA THR A 121 -14.36 13.47 3.42
C THR A 121 -13.74 14.04 2.14
N TYR A 122 -12.72 13.39 1.57
CA TYR A 122 -12.19 13.75 0.25
C TYR A 122 -13.26 13.71 -0.84
N TYR A 123 -14.06 12.64 -0.88
CA TYR A 123 -15.15 12.49 -1.84
C TYR A 123 -16.21 13.60 -1.69
N LEU A 124 -16.62 13.91 -0.45
CA LEU A 124 -17.59 14.97 -0.18
C LEU A 124 -17.06 16.37 -0.48
N LEU A 125 -15.81 16.68 -0.13
CA LEU A 125 -15.15 17.96 -0.42
C LEU A 125 -14.98 18.19 -1.93
N LYS A 126 -14.68 17.14 -2.68
CA LYS A 126 -14.61 17.23 -4.15
C LYS A 126 -16.01 17.38 -4.77
N ARG A 127 -17.02 16.74 -4.19
CA ARG A 127 -18.44 16.88 -4.61
C ARG A 127 -19.00 18.28 -4.36
N SER A 128 -18.56 18.99 -3.32
CA SER A 128 -19.02 20.34 -2.97
C SER A 128 -18.41 21.47 -3.83
N ARG A 129 -17.74 21.16 -4.96
CA ARG A 129 -17.10 22.10 -5.91
C ARG A 129 -16.08 23.10 -5.33
N LEU A 130 -15.77 23.08 -4.03
CA LEU A 130 -14.80 24.01 -3.41
C LEU A 130 -13.34 23.77 -3.84
N VAL A 131 -13.05 22.65 -4.49
CA VAL A 131 -11.69 22.30 -4.97
C VAL A 131 -11.48 22.67 -6.46
N ALA A 132 -12.54 23.09 -7.17
CA ALA A 132 -12.45 23.42 -8.60
C ALA A 132 -11.70 24.74 -8.89
N GLU A 133 -11.64 25.67 -7.93
CA GLU A 133 -10.98 26.98 -8.10
C GLU A 133 -9.50 26.99 -7.67
N CYS A 134 -8.99 25.93 -7.05
CA CYS A 134 -7.57 25.79 -6.70
C CYS A 134 -6.84 24.86 -7.67
N SER A 135 -7.06 25.07 -8.98
CA SER A 135 -6.25 24.44 -10.02
C SER A 135 -4.84 25.05 -9.98
N SER A 136 -3.88 24.33 -9.40
CA SER A 136 -2.45 24.26 -9.79
C SER A 136 -1.53 23.60 -8.75
N GLU A 137 -2.01 23.19 -7.56
CA GLU A 137 -1.15 22.55 -6.56
C GLU A 137 -1.46 21.04 -6.34
N PRO A 138 -0.43 20.21 -6.13
CA PRO A 138 -0.61 18.79 -5.84
C PRO A 138 -1.14 18.60 -4.41
N LEU A 139 -2.36 18.08 -4.28
CA LEU A 139 -3.10 17.83 -3.03
C LEU A 139 -3.38 19.10 -2.19
N PRO A 140 -4.66 19.51 -2.00
CA PRO A 140 -4.96 20.65 -1.13
C PRO A 140 -4.47 20.38 0.30
N LEU A 141 -3.93 21.41 0.97
CA LEU A 141 -3.37 21.33 2.33
C LEU A 141 -4.33 20.67 3.35
N SER A 142 -5.64 20.84 3.13
CA SER A 142 -6.72 20.22 3.90
C SER A 142 -6.73 18.69 3.86
N PHE A 143 -6.12 18.08 2.84
CA PHE A 143 -6.07 16.63 2.65
C PHE A 143 -4.87 15.96 3.36
N ARG A 144 -3.76 16.67 3.56
CA ARG A 144 -2.62 16.13 4.33
C ARG A 144 -2.96 15.96 5.81
N LEU A 145 -3.84 16.81 6.33
CA LEU A 145 -4.27 16.83 7.73
C LEU A 145 -4.91 15.51 8.19
N PRO A 146 -5.95 14.94 7.53
CA PRO A 146 -6.51 13.66 7.95
C PRO A 146 -5.49 12.52 7.89
N LEU A 147 -4.59 12.51 6.89
CA LEU A 147 -3.58 11.45 6.78
C LEU A 147 -2.58 11.49 7.95
N THR A 148 -2.12 12.68 8.32
CA THR A 148 -1.26 12.86 9.50
C THR A 148 -1.97 12.46 10.79
N LEU A 149 -3.27 12.78 10.93
CA LEU A 149 -4.07 12.35 12.09
C LEU A 149 -4.21 10.84 12.18
N ILE A 150 -4.34 10.13 11.05
CA ILE A 150 -4.38 8.66 11.00
C ILE A 150 -3.08 8.08 11.56
N VAL A 151 -1.94 8.59 11.08
CA VAL A 151 -0.62 8.10 11.51
C VAL A 151 -0.39 8.41 12.99
N LEU A 152 -0.76 9.60 13.45
CA LEU A 152 -0.65 9.98 14.86
C LEU A 152 -1.50 9.08 15.76
N PHE A 153 -2.75 8.83 15.37
CA PHE A 153 -3.63 7.93 16.10
C PHE A 153 -3.07 6.51 16.15
N LEU A 154 -2.59 6.01 15.00
CA LEU A 154 -1.98 4.69 14.89
C LEU A 154 -0.74 4.53 15.77
N PHE A 155 0.12 5.54 15.76
CA PHE A 155 1.32 5.56 16.60
C PHE A 155 0.93 5.59 18.08
N TRP A 156 0.00 6.45 18.49
CA TRP A 156 -0.42 6.58 19.88
C TRP A 156 -1.11 5.31 20.41
N TYR A 157 -2.15 4.85 19.72
CA TYR A 157 -2.88 3.65 20.15
C TYR A 157 -1.99 2.40 20.00
N GLY A 158 -1.22 2.30 18.92
CA GLY A 158 -0.27 1.21 18.74
C GLY A 158 0.84 1.18 19.80
N ALA A 159 1.35 2.33 20.25
CA ALA A 159 2.31 2.38 21.35
C ALA A 159 1.74 1.81 22.65
N SER A 160 0.45 1.99 22.92
CA SER A 160 -0.21 1.38 24.08
C SER A 160 -0.26 -0.16 23.98
N LEU A 161 -0.43 -0.71 22.77
CA LEU A 161 -0.37 -2.16 22.52
C LEU A 161 1.06 -2.71 22.68
N VAL A 162 2.06 -1.90 22.34
CA VAL A 162 3.47 -2.25 22.56
C VAL A 162 3.79 -2.31 24.05
N LEU A 163 3.31 -1.34 24.83
CA LEU A 163 3.44 -1.35 26.30
C LEU A 163 2.71 -2.54 26.94
N ALA A 164 1.59 -2.98 26.34
CA ALA A 164 0.86 -4.17 26.76
C ALA A 164 1.51 -5.50 26.32
N VAL A 165 2.67 -5.47 25.66
CA VAL A 165 3.40 -6.65 25.14
C VAL A 165 2.58 -7.46 24.12
N GLN A 166 1.54 -6.86 23.53
CA GLN A 166 0.70 -7.49 22.51
C GLN A 166 1.26 -7.31 21.10
N LEU A 167 2.12 -6.30 20.93
CA LEU A 167 2.71 -5.93 19.66
C LEU A 167 4.17 -5.55 19.89
N SER A 168 5.07 -5.93 18.98
CA SER A 168 6.47 -5.47 19.02
C SER A 168 6.61 -4.09 18.37
N LEU A 169 7.67 -3.35 18.72
CA LEU A 169 7.93 -2.04 18.12
C LEU A 169 8.17 -2.16 16.61
N GLY A 170 8.85 -3.20 16.15
CA GLY A 170 9.00 -3.49 14.73
C GLY A 170 7.65 -3.74 14.03
N GLN A 171 6.75 -4.51 14.64
CA GLN A 171 5.39 -4.74 14.10
C GLN A 171 4.59 -3.43 14.01
N LEU A 172 4.74 -2.51 14.98
CA LEU A 172 4.04 -1.22 14.93
C LEU A 172 4.51 -0.39 13.74
N ILE A 173 5.82 -0.30 13.54
CA ILE A 173 6.40 0.46 12.43
C ILE A 173 6.03 -0.16 11.09
N ALA A 174 6.12 -1.50 10.94
CA ALA A 174 5.67 -2.18 9.74
C ALA A 174 4.17 -1.93 9.46
N PHE A 175 3.34 -1.96 10.49
CA PHE A 175 1.92 -1.65 10.37
C PHE A 175 1.69 -0.21 9.90
N ILE A 176 2.40 0.78 10.45
CA ILE A 176 2.28 2.18 10.04
C ILE A 176 2.66 2.33 8.55
N ILE A 177 3.76 1.70 8.12
CA ILE A 177 4.19 1.70 6.71
C ILE A 177 3.08 1.12 5.82
N LEU A 178 2.56 -0.06 6.16
CA LEU A 178 1.46 -0.70 5.45
C LEU A 178 0.20 0.17 5.41
N SER A 179 -0.12 0.87 6.50
CA SER A 179 -1.28 1.75 6.56
C SER A 179 -1.12 2.98 5.66
N ILE A 180 0.05 3.63 5.66
CA ILE A 180 0.32 4.79 4.79
C ILE A 180 0.22 4.37 3.33
N GLN A 181 0.81 3.22 3.01
CA GLN A 181 0.78 2.60 1.69
C GLN A 181 -0.64 2.29 1.22
N PHE A 182 -1.47 1.71 2.09
CA PHE A 182 -2.88 1.44 1.82
C PHE A 182 -3.67 2.72 1.52
N VAL A 183 -3.45 3.79 2.29
CA VAL A 183 -4.09 5.09 2.06
C VAL A 183 -3.68 5.68 0.71
N ALA A 184 -2.38 5.75 0.44
CA ALA A 184 -1.85 6.27 -0.83
C ALA A 184 -2.44 5.53 -2.03
N PHE A 185 -2.56 4.21 -1.88
CA PHE A 185 -3.14 3.34 -2.88
C PHE A 185 -4.62 3.64 -3.14
N LEU A 186 -5.46 3.76 -2.10
CA LEU A 186 -6.88 4.09 -2.28
C LEU A 186 -7.10 5.46 -2.92
N LEU A 187 -6.26 6.44 -2.61
CA LEU A 187 -6.35 7.77 -3.22
C LEU A 187 -6.04 7.74 -4.71
N ASP A 188 -5.01 7.00 -5.13
CA ASP A 188 -4.72 6.79 -6.55
C ASP A 188 -5.92 6.15 -7.27
N LEU A 189 -6.58 5.17 -6.62
CA LEU A 189 -7.81 4.58 -7.15
C LEU A 189 -8.91 5.60 -7.38
N LEU A 190 -9.20 6.45 -6.38
CA LEU A 190 -10.24 7.48 -6.44
C LEU A 190 -9.95 8.55 -7.49
N GLN A 191 -8.73 9.10 -7.49
CA GLN A 191 -8.34 10.15 -8.42
C GLN A 191 -8.48 9.70 -9.87
N LYS A 192 -8.01 8.48 -10.16
CA LYS A 192 -8.01 7.91 -11.49
C LYS A 192 -9.38 7.34 -11.91
N SER A 193 -10.29 7.06 -10.97
CA SER A 193 -11.68 6.72 -11.30
C SER A 193 -12.46 7.94 -11.78
N TYR A 194 -12.15 9.13 -11.27
CA TYR A 194 -12.89 10.34 -11.60
C TYR A 194 -12.44 10.98 -12.92
N SER A 195 -11.16 10.85 -13.29
CA SER A 195 -10.63 11.35 -14.58
C SER A 195 -11.19 10.61 -15.81
N ALA A 196 -11.98 9.55 -15.63
CA ALA A 196 -12.60 8.75 -16.68
C ALA A 196 -14.11 9.04 -16.88
N THR A 197 -14.65 10.01 -16.12
CA THR A 197 -16.02 10.56 -16.23
C THR A 197 -15.94 12.01 -16.67
#